data_AF-A0A7X5CX08-F1
#
_entry.id   AF-A0A7X5CX08-F1
#
_cell.length_a   1.000
_cell.length_b   1.000
_cell.length_c   1.000
_cell.angle_alpha   90.00
_cell.angle_beta   90.00
_cell.angle_gamma   90.00
#
_symmetry.space_group_name_H-M   'P 1'
#
loop_
_entity.id
_entity.type
_entity.pdbx_description
1 polymer ?
#
loop_
_entity_poly.entity_id
_entity_poly.type
_entity_poly.pdbx_seq_one_letter_code
_entity_poly.pdbx_strand_id
1 'polypeptide(L)'
;MLHRLKEIRKTLGLNQTDFAKHLGITQTAYSMIESGNRPLAEKYIKVICSSFNVNENWFYTGEGDMFLSSPYEKEFTEIFSHLTPETQQYLLLMAKELLNTQQKLLNPTEDNKD
;
A
#
# COMPACT_ATOMS: atom_id res chain seq x y z
N MET A 1 11.75 -11.21 -7.15
CA MET A 1 11.09 -11.50 -5.85
C MET A 1 11.77 -10.79 -4.68
N LEU A 2 13.07 -11.00 -4.40
CA LEU A 2 13.75 -10.34 -3.28
C LEU A 2 13.71 -8.80 -3.33
N HIS A 3 13.85 -8.23 -4.53
CA HIS A 3 13.68 -6.79 -4.74
C HIS A 3 12.32 -6.29 -4.28
N ARG A 4 11.23 -7.00 -4.65
CA ARG A 4 9.86 -6.68 -4.27
C ARG A 4 9.58 -6.85 -2.78
N LEU A 5 10.20 -7.84 -2.13
CA LEU A 5 10.17 -7.98 -0.67
C LEU A 5 10.73 -6.73 0.02
N LYS A 6 11.89 -6.25 -0.45
CA LYS A 6 12.54 -5.04 0.06
C LYS A 6 11.72 -3.79 -0.25
N GLU A 7 11.13 -3.75 -1.43
CA GLU A 7 10.27 -2.66 -1.89
C GLU A 7 9.04 -2.51 -0.99
N ILE A 8 8.29 -3.59 -0.75
CA ILE A 8 7.15 -3.59 0.19
C ILE A 8 7.56 -3.02 1.55
N ARG A 9 8.65 -3.55 2.13
CA ARG A 9 9.11 -3.09 3.44
C ARG A 9 9.40 -1.58 3.44
N LYS A 10 10.06 -1.08 2.40
CA LYS A 10 10.39 0.35 2.26
C LYS A 10 9.14 1.20 2.06
N THR A 11 8.21 0.77 1.22
CA THR A 11 6.95 1.47 0.95
C THR A 11 6.10 1.59 2.21
N LEU A 12 6.11 0.56 3.07
CA LEU A 12 5.46 0.59 4.38
C LEU A 12 6.22 1.41 5.44
N GLY A 13 7.39 1.97 5.12
CA GLY A 13 8.22 2.71 6.06
C GLY A 13 8.81 1.87 7.20
N LEU A 14 8.82 0.53 7.07
CA LEU A 14 9.25 -0.37 8.13
C LEU A 14 10.76 -0.65 8.07
N ASN A 15 11.39 -0.70 9.25
CA ASN A 15 12.75 -1.23 9.35
C ASN A 15 12.73 -2.77 9.30
N GLN A 16 13.91 -3.40 9.14
CA GLN A 16 14.01 -4.86 9.03
C GLN A 16 13.52 -5.59 10.29
N THR A 17 13.72 -5.00 11.46
CA THR A 17 13.30 -5.59 12.74
C THR A 17 11.78 -5.67 12.83
N ASP A 18 11.08 -4.58 12.53
CA ASP A 18 9.62 -4.53 12.61
C ASP A 18 8.96 -5.39 11.54
N PHE A 19 9.51 -5.38 10.32
CA PHE A 19 9.03 -6.28 9.27
C PHE A 19 9.24 -7.76 9.64
N ALA A 20 10.37 -8.12 10.24
CA ALA A 20 10.64 -9.49 10.69
C ALA A 20 9.67 -9.96 11.79
N LYS A 21 9.27 -9.05 12.70
CA LYS A 21 8.26 -9.36 13.74
C LYS A 21 6.93 -9.76 13.13
N HIS A 22 6.45 -9.07 12.09
CA HIS A 22 5.21 -9.44 11.39
C HIS A 22 5.29 -10.82 10.74
N LEU A 23 6.48 -11.26 10.32
CA LEU A 23 6.70 -12.59 9.74
C LEU A 23 6.94 -13.68 10.80
N GLY A 24 7.00 -13.33 12.09
CA GLY A 24 7.34 -14.26 13.16
C GLY A 24 8.75 -14.84 13.04
N ILE A 25 9.71 -14.08 12.51
CA ILE A 25 11.12 -14.49 12.37
C ILE A 25 12.07 -13.47 13.00
N THR A 26 13.32 -13.87 13.20
CA THR A 26 14.35 -12.96 13.70
C THR A 26 14.76 -11.95 12.62
N GLN A 27 15.20 -10.76 13.04
CA GLN A 27 15.74 -9.76 12.12
C GLN A 27 16.92 -10.32 11.30
N THR A 28 17.79 -11.14 11.91
CA THR A 28 18.91 -11.78 11.21
C THR A 28 18.42 -12.74 10.12
N ALA A 29 17.39 -13.54 10.40
CA ALA A 29 16.80 -14.43 9.40
C ALA A 29 16.19 -13.64 8.24
N TYR A 30 15.49 -12.56 8.52
CA TYR A 30 14.95 -11.66 7.50
C TYR A 30 16.05 -11.00 6.67
N SER A 31 17.11 -10.50 7.31
CA SER A 31 18.25 -9.87 6.62
C SER A 31 18.94 -10.84 5.65
N MET A 32 19.13 -12.10 6.05
CA MET A 32 19.66 -13.14 5.15
C MET A 32 18.73 -13.40 3.95
N ILE A 33 17.41 -13.32 4.15
CA ILE A 33 16.45 -13.44 3.05
C ILE A 33 16.53 -12.23 2.12
N GLU A 34 16.43 -11.01 2.65
CA GLU A 34 16.45 -9.76 1.86
C GLU A 34 17.75 -9.59 1.07
N SER A 35 18.88 -10.06 1.62
CA SER A 35 20.19 -10.05 0.96
C SER A 35 20.39 -11.19 -0.05
N GLY A 36 19.46 -12.14 -0.15
CA GLY A 36 19.53 -13.27 -1.06
C GLY A 36 20.41 -14.44 -0.59
N ASN A 37 20.95 -14.36 0.62
CA ASN A 37 21.71 -15.45 1.24
C ASN A 37 20.82 -16.63 1.67
N ARG A 38 19.50 -16.40 1.79
CA ARG A 38 18.51 -17.43 2.12
C ARG A 38 17.26 -17.28 1.23
N PRO A 39 16.67 -18.37 0.71
CA PRO A 39 15.43 -18.28 -0.05
C PRO A 39 14.25 -17.86 0.84
N LEU A 40 13.33 -17.07 0.27
CA LEU A 40 12.04 -16.76 0.88
C LEU A 40 11.08 -17.95 0.69
N ALA A 41 10.63 -18.55 1.79
CA ALA A 41 9.66 -19.66 1.72
C ALA A 41 8.24 -19.14 1.40
N GLU A 42 7.48 -19.92 0.62
CA GLU A 42 6.11 -19.57 0.17
C GLU A 42 5.17 -19.22 1.34
N LYS A 43 5.31 -19.90 2.48
CA LYS A 43 4.52 -19.60 3.68
C LYS A 43 4.65 -18.13 4.12
N TYR A 44 5.83 -17.52 3.96
CA TYR A 44 6.05 -16.12 4.31
C TYR A 44 5.46 -15.18 3.27
N ILE A 45 5.40 -15.59 2.00
CA ILE A 45 4.73 -14.82 0.93
C ILE A 45 3.25 -14.67 1.28
N LYS A 46 2.57 -15.75 1.69
CA LYS A 46 1.15 -15.70 2.10
C LYS A 46 0.94 -14.83 3.34
N VAL A 47 1.85 -14.88 4.32
CA VAL A 47 1.81 -14.00 5.49
C VAL A 47 1.99 -12.53 5.08
N ILE A 48 2.93 -12.22 4.18
CA ILE A 48 3.13 -10.86 3.68
C ILE A 48 1.88 -10.35 2.97
N CYS A 49 1.34 -11.14 2.04
CA CYS A 49 0.17 -10.77 1.25
C CYS A 49 -1.04 -10.50 2.15
N SER A 50 -1.31 -11.39 3.10
CA SER A 50 -2.42 -11.22 4.05
C SER A 50 -2.22 -10.09 5.06
N SER A 51 -1.00 -9.89 5.59
CA SER A 51 -0.73 -8.91 6.65
C SER A 51 -0.67 -7.47 6.14
N PHE A 52 -0.16 -7.29 4.93
CA PHE A 52 0.07 -5.98 4.34
C PHE A 52 -0.82 -5.70 3.13
N ASN A 53 -1.79 -6.57 2.87
CA ASN A 53 -2.71 -6.46 1.75
C ASN A 53 -1.98 -6.30 0.40
N VAL A 54 -0.85 -7.00 0.27
CA VAL A 54 -0.02 -7.02 -0.94
C VAL A 54 -0.69 -7.91 -1.98
N ASN A 55 -0.68 -7.46 -3.23
CA ASN A 55 -1.15 -8.24 -4.37
C ASN A 55 -0.16 -9.38 -4.65
N GLU A 56 -0.63 -10.61 -4.50
CA GLU A 56 0.18 -11.81 -4.70
C GLU A 56 0.70 -11.92 -6.14
N ASN A 57 -0.12 -11.56 -7.14
CA ASN A 57 0.32 -11.53 -8.54
C ASN A 57 1.51 -10.57 -8.72
N TRP A 58 1.38 -9.34 -8.22
CA TRP A 58 2.48 -8.38 -8.26
C TRP A 58 3.73 -8.90 -7.53
N PHE A 59 3.57 -9.59 -6.40
CA PHE A 59 4.71 -10.14 -5.67
C PHE A 59 5.47 -11.21 -6.48
N TYR A 60 4.77 -12.02 -7.27
CA TYR A 60 5.39 -13.05 -8.11
C TYR A 60 5.90 -12.51 -9.45
N THR A 61 5.08 -11.75 -10.18
CA THR A 61 5.35 -11.33 -11.55
C THR A 61 5.95 -9.92 -11.61
N GLY A 62 5.54 -9.03 -10.70
CA GLY A 62 5.79 -7.60 -10.77
C GLY A 62 4.73 -6.84 -11.56
N GLU A 63 3.65 -7.52 -11.99
CA GLU A 63 2.58 -6.93 -12.79
C GLU A 63 1.38 -6.54 -11.93
N GLY A 64 0.75 -5.41 -12.27
CA GLY A 64 -0.35 -4.81 -11.52
C GLY A 64 0.13 -3.91 -10.39
N ASP A 65 -0.78 -3.60 -9.47
CA ASP A 65 -0.48 -2.77 -8.30
C ASP A 65 0.14 -3.57 -7.16
N MET A 66 1.04 -2.96 -6.41
CA MET A 66 1.72 -3.57 -5.25
C MET A 66 0.75 -4.01 -4.16
N PHE A 67 -0.28 -3.21 -3.89
CA PHE A 67 -1.30 -3.46 -2.89
C PHE A 67 -2.65 -3.68 -3.55
N LEU A 68 -3.49 -4.53 -2.95
CA LEU A 68 -4.85 -4.79 -3.42
C LEU A 68 -5.81 -3.62 -3.14
N SER A 69 -5.51 -2.83 -2.12
CA SER A 69 -6.19 -1.59 -1.78
C SER A 69 -5.23 -0.57 -1.18
N SER A 70 -5.64 0.70 -1.19
CA SER A 70 -4.84 1.80 -0.63
C SER A 70 -4.59 1.56 0.88
N PRO A 71 -3.40 1.91 1.41
CA PRO A 71 -3.14 1.82 2.85
C PRO A 71 -4.12 2.67 3.68
N TYR A 72 -4.72 3.69 3.07
CA TYR A 72 -5.71 4.57 3.70
C TYR A 72 -7.15 4.05 3.56
N GLU A 73 -7.40 3.01 2.77
CA GLU A 73 -8.75 2.54 2.45
C GLU A 73 -9.48 2.00 3.68
N LYS A 74 -8.76 1.26 4.53
CA LYS A 74 -9.34 0.72 5.77
C LYS A 74 -9.73 1.84 6.72
N GLU A 75 -8.81 2.77 6.99
CA GLU A 75 -9.06 3.92 7.86
C GLU A 75 -10.21 4.78 7.31
N PHE A 76 -10.22 5.06 6.01
CA PHE A 76 -11.30 5.78 5.35
C PHE A 76 -12.65 5.08 5.53
N THR A 77 -12.70 3.77 5.29
CA THR A 77 -13.93 2.96 5.42
C THR A 77 -14.42 2.94 6.86
N GLU A 78 -13.52 2.78 7.83
CA GLU A 78 -13.83 2.83 9.26
C GLU A 78 -14.42 4.20 9.62
N ILE A 79 -13.77 5.31 9.27
CA ILE A 79 -14.30 6.66 9.52
C ILE A 79 -15.67 6.84 8.86
N PHE A 80 -15.78 6.53 7.55
CA PHE A 80 -17.00 6.71 6.78
C PHE A 80 -18.19 5.96 7.38
N SER A 81 -17.98 4.73 7.87
CA SER A 81 -19.04 3.89 8.45
C SER A 81 -19.63 4.43 9.77
N HIS A 82 -18.89 5.28 10.49
CA HIS A 82 -19.33 5.89 11.75
C HIS A 82 -19.98 7.28 11.56
N LEU A 83 -19.92 7.86 10.35
CA LEU A 83 -20.53 9.15 10.05
C LEU A 83 -22.05 9.02 9.85
N THR A 84 -22.79 10.09 10.15
CA THR A 84 -24.20 10.19 9.80
C THR A 84 -24.37 10.36 8.28
N PRO A 85 -25.55 10.06 7.71
CA PRO A 85 -25.78 10.26 6.27
C PRO A 85 -25.43 11.67 5.76
N GLU A 86 -25.74 12.71 6.54
CA GLU A 86 -25.45 14.12 6.18
C GLU A 86 -23.94 14.38 6.13
N THR A 87 -23.20 13.84 7.10
CA THR A 87 -21.74 14.00 7.18
C THR A 87 -21.00 13.11 6.19
N GLN A 88 -21.53 11.93 5.86
CA GLN A 88 -21.06 11.11 4.73
C GLN A 88 -21.21 11.85 3.40
N GLN A 89 -22.37 12.47 3.15
CA GLN A 89 -22.60 13.26 1.94
C GLN A 89 -21.62 14.44 1.85
N TYR A 90 -21.36 15.11 2.97
CA TYR A 90 -20.38 16.21 3.03
C TYR A 90 -18.95 15.71 2.77
N LEU A 91 -18.54 14.58 3.36
CA LEU A 91 -17.24 13.97 3.10
C LEU A 91 -17.06 13.61 1.62
N LEU A 92 -18.11 13.05 0.99
CA LEU A 92 -18.09 12.74 -0.44
C LEU A 92 -17.97 14.00 -1.31
N LEU A 93 -18.62 15.10 -0.91
CA LEU A 93 -18.48 16.38 -1.60
C LEU A 93 -17.03 16.89 -1.52
N MET A 94 -16.43 16.88 -0.33
CA MET A 94 -15.03 17.28 -0.16
C MET A 94 -14.07 16.42 -1.00
N ALA A 95 -14.28 15.10 -1.02
CA ALA A 95 -13.47 14.18 -1.81
C ALA A 95 -13.58 14.48 -3.32
N LYS A 96 -14.77 14.82 -3.83
CA LYS A 96 -14.99 15.24 -5.22
C LYS A 96 -14.28 16.55 -5.55
N GLU A 97 -14.38 17.55 -4.68
CA GLU A 97 -13.68 18.82 -4.88
C GLU A 97 -12.15 18.67 -4.87
N LEU A 98 -11.64 17.81 -4.00
CA LEU A 98 -10.22 17.46 -3.98
C LEU A 98 -9.79 16.81 -5.31
N LEU A 99 -10.59 15.89 -5.84
CA LEU A 99 -10.33 15.25 -7.12
C LEU A 99 -10.32 16.24 -8.28
N ASN A 100 -11.29 17.16 -8.32
CA ASN A 100 -11.34 18.25 -9.29
C ASN A 100 -10.08 19.13 -9.22
N THR A 101 -9.66 19.46 -7.99
CA THR A 101 -8.43 20.26 -7.76
C THR A 101 -7.20 19.52 -8.26
N GLN A 102 -7.07 18.22 -7.98
CA GLN A 102 -5.99 17.38 -8.47
C GLN A 102 -5.96 17.35 -10.01
N GLN A 103 -7.11 17.19 -10.67
CA GLN A 103 -7.20 17.17 -12.13
C GLN A 103 -6.72 18.49 -12.75
N LYS A 104 -7.11 19.64 -12.18
CA LYS A 104 -6.65 20.96 -12.64
C LYS A 104 -5.13 21.13 -12.47
N LEU A 105 -4.56 20.63 -11.38
CA LEU A 105 -3.11 20.72 -11.13
C LEU A 105 -2.31 19.80 -12.08
N LEU A 106 -2.84 18.63 -12.41
CA LEU A 106 -2.18 17.66 -13.29
C LEU A 106 -2.35 18.00 -14.79
N ASN A 107 -3.43 18.69 -15.16
CA ASN A 107 -3.70 19.16 -16.53
C ASN A 107 -3.74 20.71 -16.58
N PRO A 108 -2.59 21.39 -16.45
CA PRO A 108 -2.55 22.86 -16.32
C PRO A 108 -2.93 23.64 -17.60
N THR A 109 -3.24 22.97 -18.70
CA THR A 109 -3.47 23.60 -20.01
C THR A 109 -4.88 23.36 -20.55
N GLU A 110 -5.86 24.06 -20.01
CA GLU A 110 -7.08 24.44 -20.77
C GLU A 110 -7.46 25.93 -20.63
N ASP A 111 -6.85 26.69 -19.71
CA ASP A 111 -7.22 28.09 -19.45
C ASP A 111 -6.39 29.16 -20.19
N ASN A 112 -5.47 28.78 -21.11
CA ASN A 112 -4.71 29.75 -21.93
C ASN A 112 -5.00 29.57 -23.42
N LYS A 113 -6.26 29.71 -23.82
CA LYS A 113 -6.63 30.06 -25.19
C LYS A 113 -7.57 31.26 -25.14
N ASP A 114 -6.95 32.43 -24.95
CA ASP A 114 -7.46 33.69 -25.49
C ASP A 114 -7.52 33.63 -27.02
#